data_AF-A0A5K7YYI5-F1
#
_entry.id   AF-A0A5K7YYI5-F1
#
_cell.length_a   1.000
_cell.length_b   1.000
_cell.length_c   1.000
_cell.angle_alpha   90.00
_cell.angle_beta   90.00
_cell.angle_gamma   90.00
#
_symmetry.space_group_name_H-M   'P 1'
#
loop_
_entity.id
_entity.type
_entity.pdbx_description
1 polymer ?
#
loop_
_entity_poly.entity_id
_entity_poly.type
_entity_poly.pdbx_seq_one_letter_code
_entity_poly.pdbx_strand_id
1 'polypeptide(L)'
;MSSTKCKAKTRSGTQCNLTADTSGYCHLHDPEKIKSHAEQKKANWDKGNKMREILEVVHRTCSAKGWKSYTSNLDEDNWKYATVSVERYVSSGYSGDTITGIFELTLENGVQISRSGTSFYKYGLQDLYDAIFSDLSKLPWLESPKKKKNTPEADIVSLEKLIKRFHIVARILKNRYNDRETIVIEDEYDAQDLLHALLRTIFNDVRPEEYTPSYAGSASRIDFLLKPEKIAVEVKITRKSLRDKQIGEQLIVDIKRYQSHPECENLVCFVYDPENWIKNPTALENDLTGKHGNLSVKVFIVPH
;
A
#
# COMPACT_ATOMS: atom_id res chain seq x y z
N MET A 1 -12.25 -41.76 -37.57
CA MET A 1 -10.94 -41.13 -37.33
C MET A 1 -10.22 -41.96 -36.29
N SER A 2 -9.05 -42.52 -36.62
CA SER A 2 -8.32 -43.44 -35.73
C SER A 2 -7.85 -42.70 -34.49
N SER A 3 -8.28 -43.10 -33.29
CA SER A 3 -7.79 -42.51 -32.05
C SER A 3 -6.33 -42.91 -31.85
N THR A 4 -5.41 -41.98 -32.01
CA THR A 4 -3.98 -42.23 -31.85
C THR A 4 -3.69 -42.61 -30.41
N LYS A 5 -2.99 -43.74 -30.18
CA LYS A 5 -2.59 -44.15 -28.84
C LYS A 5 -1.48 -43.26 -28.31
N CYS A 6 -1.43 -43.05 -26.99
CA CYS A 6 -0.36 -42.33 -26.33
C CYS A 6 1.02 -42.93 -26.69
N LYS A 7 1.99 -42.06 -27.01
CA LYS A 7 3.36 -42.47 -27.38
C LYS A 7 4.19 -43.01 -26.21
N ALA A 8 3.78 -42.81 -24.95
CA ALA A 8 4.56 -43.19 -23.78
C ALA A 8 4.49 -44.70 -23.46
N LYS A 9 5.54 -45.20 -22.80
CA LYS A 9 5.61 -46.52 -22.19
C LYS A 9 5.54 -46.38 -20.67
N THR A 10 4.85 -47.29 -20.00
CA THR A 10 4.80 -47.35 -18.53
C THR A 10 6.15 -47.80 -17.95
N ARG A 11 6.33 -47.71 -16.63
CA ARG A 11 7.54 -48.20 -15.93
C ARG A 11 7.86 -49.68 -16.20
N SER A 12 6.85 -50.49 -16.54
CA SER A 12 6.99 -51.89 -16.93
C SER A 12 7.36 -52.11 -18.41
N GLY A 13 7.58 -51.05 -19.18
CA GLY A 13 7.94 -51.10 -20.61
C GLY A 13 6.76 -51.30 -21.57
N THR A 14 5.53 -51.49 -21.06
CA THR A 14 4.32 -51.65 -21.88
C THR A 14 3.82 -50.32 -22.44
N GLN A 15 3.32 -50.32 -23.68
CA GLN A 15 2.75 -49.11 -24.30
C GLN A 15 1.52 -48.62 -23.54
N CYS A 16 1.41 -47.31 -23.32
CA CYS A 16 0.24 -46.73 -22.68
C CYS A 16 -1.03 -46.95 -23.53
N ASN A 17 -2.10 -47.43 -22.88
CA ASN A 17 -3.38 -47.70 -23.54
C ASN A 17 -4.33 -46.50 -23.60
N LEU A 18 -3.95 -45.35 -23.02
CA LEU A 18 -4.77 -44.14 -23.06
C LEU A 18 -4.69 -43.48 -24.44
N THR A 19 -5.78 -42.82 -24.84
CA THR A 19 -5.85 -42.02 -26.06
C THR A 19 -4.96 -40.79 -25.94
N ALA A 20 -4.19 -40.54 -27.00
CA ALA A 20 -3.38 -39.33 -27.12
C ALA A 20 -4.28 -38.12 -27.42
N ASP A 21 -3.89 -36.97 -26.88
CA ASP A 21 -4.39 -35.68 -27.32
C ASP A 21 -3.51 -35.14 -28.48
N THR A 22 -3.64 -33.85 -28.80
CA THR A 22 -2.90 -33.18 -29.87
C THR A 22 -1.37 -33.20 -29.67
N SER A 23 -0.86 -33.41 -28.46
CA SER A 23 0.58 -33.53 -28.18
C SER A 23 1.13 -34.92 -28.53
N GLY A 24 0.27 -35.89 -28.84
CA GLY A 24 0.65 -37.29 -29.04
C GLY A 24 0.84 -38.07 -27.74
N TYR A 25 0.54 -37.46 -26.60
CA TYR A 25 0.54 -38.09 -25.28
C TYR A 25 -0.85 -37.99 -24.62
N CYS A 26 -1.12 -38.81 -23.60
CA CYS A 26 -2.35 -38.65 -22.82
C CYS A 26 -2.12 -37.67 -21.66
N HIS A 27 -3.19 -37.28 -20.97
CA HIS A 27 -3.16 -36.34 -19.84
C HIS A 27 -2.20 -36.73 -18.69
N LEU A 28 -1.80 -38.00 -18.57
CA LEU A 28 -0.85 -38.47 -17.54
C LEU A 28 0.61 -38.57 -18.02
N HIS A 29 0.83 -38.62 -19.33
CA HIS A 29 2.14 -38.93 -19.92
C HIS A 29 2.70 -37.81 -20.79
N ASP A 30 1.97 -36.70 -20.92
CA ASP A 30 2.42 -35.52 -21.63
C ASP A 30 3.61 -34.89 -20.88
N PRO A 31 4.84 -34.93 -21.46
CA PRO A 31 6.03 -34.46 -20.78
C PRO A 31 5.97 -32.97 -20.42
N GLU A 32 5.31 -32.14 -21.23
CA GLU A 32 5.16 -30.70 -20.95
C GLU A 32 4.21 -30.47 -19.78
N LYS A 33 3.08 -31.18 -19.73
CA LYS A 33 2.13 -31.10 -18.60
C LYS A 33 2.72 -31.63 -17.30
N ILE A 34 3.46 -32.75 -17.35
CA ILE A 34 4.15 -33.30 -16.17
C ILE A 34 5.18 -32.31 -15.64
N LYS A 35 6.00 -31.73 -16.54
CA LYS A 35 7.00 -30.73 -16.17
C LYS A 35 6.35 -29.48 -15.57
N SER A 36 5.27 -28.97 -16.19
CA SER A 36 4.51 -27.83 -15.70
C SER A 36 3.88 -28.08 -14.32
N HIS A 37 3.26 -29.24 -14.10
CA HIS A 37 2.72 -29.62 -12.79
C HIS A 37 3.80 -29.78 -11.72
N ALA A 38 4.96 -30.34 -12.08
CA ALA A 38 6.10 -30.46 -11.17
C ALA A 38 6.68 -29.09 -10.80
N GLU A 39 6.80 -28.17 -11.76
CA GLU A 39 7.23 -26.78 -11.55
C GLU A 39 6.24 -26.02 -10.66
N GLN A 40 4.93 -26.16 -10.88
CA GLN A 40 3.89 -25.57 -10.02
C GLN A 40 3.92 -26.12 -8.59
N LYS A 41 4.07 -27.44 -8.41
CA LYS A 41 4.20 -28.05 -7.08
C LYS A 41 5.45 -27.56 -6.36
N LYS A 42 6.58 -27.46 -7.06
CA LYS A 42 7.82 -26.93 -6.50
C LYS A 42 7.67 -25.45 -6.10
N ALA A 43 7.07 -24.63 -6.97
CA ALA A 43 6.82 -23.22 -6.69
C ALA A 43 5.89 -23.02 -5.47
N ASN A 44 4.83 -23.82 -5.34
CA ASN A 44 3.94 -23.77 -4.17
C ASN A 44 4.64 -24.24 -2.89
N TRP A 45 5.49 -25.26 -2.98
CA TRP A 45 6.30 -25.73 -1.84
C TRP A 45 7.29 -24.65 -1.36
N ASP A 46 7.98 -23.98 -2.30
CA ASP A 46 8.89 -22.88 -1.98
C ASP A 46 8.15 -21.69 -1.35
N LYS A 47 6.96 -21.34 -1.85
CA LYS A 47 6.11 -20.29 -1.24
C LYS A 47 5.65 -20.66 0.17
N GLY A 48 5.25 -21.91 0.39
CA GLY A 48 4.86 -22.38 1.71
C GLY A 48 5.99 -22.32 2.72
N ASN A 49 7.22 -22.65 2.31
CA ASN A 49 8.38 -22.49 3.19
C ASN A 49 8.63 -21.02 3.56
N LYS A 50 8.57 -20.12 2.59
CA LYS A 50 8.71 -18.67 2.83
C LYS A 50 7.63 -18.14 3.78
N MET A 51 6.37 -18.51 3.59
CA MET A 51 5.28 -18.08 4.47
C MET A 51 5.47 -18.56 5.91
N ARG A 52 5.90 -19.81 6.10
CA ARG A 52 6.20 -20.34 7.44
C ARG A 52 7.33 -19.57 8.13
N GLU A 53 8.37 -19.22 7.40
CA GLU A 53 9.50 -18.45 7.92
C GLU A 53 9.09 -17.01 8.31
N ILE A 54 8.21 -16.36 7.51
CA ILE A 54 7.60 -15.08 7.89
C ILE A 54 6.84 -15.22 9.21
N LEU A 55 5.95 -16.21 9.31
CA LEU A 55 5.14 -16.43 10.50
C LEU A 55 6.01 -16.69 11.73
N GLU A 56 7.07 -17.47 11.59
CA GLU A 56 8.02 -17.73 12.67
C GLU A 56 8.67 -16.42 13.16
N VAL A 57 9.13 -15.56 12.24
CA VAL A 57 9.68 -14.25 12.60
C VAL A 57 8.63 -13.41 13.32
N VAL A 58 7.42 -13.31 12.78
CA VAL A 58 6.33 -12.52 13.38
C VAL A 58 6.01 -13.00 14.80
N HIS A 59 5.83 -14.31 15.01
CA HIS A 59 5.52 -14.87 16.32
C HIS A 59 6.65 -14.69 17.33
N ARG A 60 7.90 -14.85 16.88
CA ARG A 60 9.09 -14.63 17.70
C ARG A 60 9.20 -13.17 18.13
N THR A 61 9.01 -12.23 17.20
CA THR A 61 9.08 -10.80 17.49
C THR A 61 7.94 -10.35 18.41
N CYS A 62 6.72 -10.84 18.22
CA CYS A 62 5.60 -10.62 19.14
C CYS A 62 5.97 -11.03 20.56
N SER A 63 6.44 -12.27 20.72
CA SER A 63 6.81 -12.82 22.04
C SER A 63 7.93 -12.00 22.70
N ALA A 64 8.97 -11.64 21.93
CA ALA A 64 10.08 -10.81 22.42
C ALA A 64 9.65 -9.40 22.86
N LYS A 65 8.57 -8.87 22.30
CA LYS A 65 7.97 -7.57 22.66
C LYS A 65 6.88 -7.67 23.73
N GLY A 66 6.67 -8.85 24.30
CA GLY A 66 5.66 -9.08 25.35
C GLY A 66 4.22 -9.18 24.82
N TRP A 67 4.04 -9.51 23.54
CA TRP A 67 2.74 -9.76 22.93
C TRP A 67 2.53 -11.26 22.75
N LYS A 68 1.33 -11.73 23.08
CA LYS A 68 0.85 -13.04 22.62
C LYS A 68 0.41 -12.91 21.17
N SER A 69 0.60 -13.97 20.40
CA SER A 69 0.23 -13.99 18.99
C SER A 69 -0.26 -15.37 18.56
N TYR A 70 -1.20 -15.41 17.63
CA TYR A 70 -1.71 -16.64 17.04
C TYR A 70 -2.08 -16.41 15.57
N THR A 71 -1.77 -17.37 14.70
CA THR A 71 -2.20 -17.34 13.30
C THR A 71 -3.70 -17.64 13.26
N SER A 72 -4.51 -16.66 12.87
CA SER A 72 -5.97 -16.79 12.79
C SER A 72 -6.44 -17.27 11.41
N ASN A 73 -5.66 -17.01 10.36
CA ASN A 73 -5.93 -17.50 9.01
C ASN A 73 -4.61 -17.73 8.24
N LEU A 74 -4.58 -18.75 7.38
CA LEU A 74 -3.45 -19.09 6.53
C LEU A 74 -3.98 -19.69 5.21
N ASP A 75 -3.59 -19.10 4.09
CA ASP A 75 -3.85 -19.63 2.76
C ASP A 75 -2.94 -20.84 2.49
N GLU A 76 -3.39 -22.04 2.87
CA GLU A 76 -2.62 -23.28 2.68
C GLU A 76 -2.60 -23.77 1.22
N ASP A 77 -3.49 -23.24 0.38
CA ASP A 77 -3.59 -23.61 -1.03
C ASP A 77 -2.53 -22.89 -1.88
N ASN A 78 -2.38 -21.58 -1.69
CA ASN A 78 -1.50 -20.74 -2.51
C ASN A 78 -0.37 -20.06 -1.72
N TRP A 79 -0.39 -20.14 -0.39
CA TRP A 79 0.62 -19.57 0.52
C TRP A 79 0.83 -18.07 0.31
N LYS A 80 -0.23 -17.35 -0.10
CA LYS A 80 -0.16 -15.92 -0.39
C LYS A 80 -0.53 -15.06 0.80
N TYR A 81 -1.46 -15.49 1.65
CA TYR A 81 -2.02 -14.66 2.70
C TYR A 81 -1.94 -15.35 4.05
N ALA A 82 -1.67 -14.58 5.10
CA ALA A 82 -1.83 -15.04 6.48
C ALA A 82 -2.30 -13.89 7.36
N THR A 83 -3.07 -14.21 8.40
CA THR A 83 -3.54 -13.25 9.39
C THR A 83 -3.02 -13.68 10.75
N VAL A 84 -2.35 -12.77 11.45
CA VAL A 84 -1.83 -12.98 12.80
C VAL A 84 -2.52 -12.04 13.74
N SER A 85 -3.29 -12.60 14.68
CA SER A 85 -3.87 -11.84 15.77
C SER A 85 -2.86 -11.70 16.90
N VAL A 86 -2.80 -10.51 17.50
CA VAL A 86 -1.91 -10.21 18.63
C VAL A 86 -2.68 -9.62 19.79
N GLU A 87 -2.25 -9.95 21.00
CA GLU A 87 -2.80 -9.39 22.22
C GLU A 87 -1.72 -9.10 23.27
N ARG A 88 -1.89 -8.03 24.02
CA ARG A 88 -1.04 -7.68 25.16
C ARG A 88 -1.89 -7.15 26.30
N TYR A 89 -1.75 -7.78 27.45
CA TYR A 89 -2.37 -7.29 28.68
C TYR A 89 -1.53 -6.16 29.28
N VAL A 90 -2.18 -5.08 29.67
CA VAL A 90 -1.56 -3.93 30.33
C VAL A 90 -2.29 -3.71 31.64
N SER A 91 -1.56 -3.73 32.77
CA SER A 91 -2.15 -3.41 34.07
C SER A 91 -2.15 -1.89 34.28
N SER A 92 -3.31 -1.35 34.66
CA SER A 92 -3.52 0.05 35.05
C SER A 92 -4.08 0.09 36.47
N GLY A 93 -3.21 -0.14 37.48
CA GLY A 93 -3.64 -0.15 38.88
C GLY A 93 -4.59 -1.32 39.20
N TYR A 94 -5.85 -1.03 39.55
CA TYR A 94 -6.87 -2.03 39.91
C TYR A 94 -7.62 -2.63 38.71
N SER A 95 -7.46 -2.06 37.51
CA SER A 95 -8.03 -2.56 36.26
C SER A 95 -6.95 -3.02 35.30
N GLY A 96 -7.28 -3.97 34.42
CA GLY A 96 -6.40 -4.40 33.35
C GLY A 96 -7.09 -4.28 32.02
N ASP A 97 -6.36 -3.77 31.03
CA ASP A 97 -6.84 -3.64 29.66
C ASP A 97 -6.08 -4.58 28.74
N THR A 98 -6.78 -5.19 27.79
CA THR A 98 -6.15 -6.00 26.74
C THR A 98 -6.10 -5.18 25.47
N ILE A 99 -4.89 -4.95 24.98
CA ILE A 99 -4.66 -4.36 23.67
C ILE A 99 -4.68 -5.48 22.64
N THR A 100 -5.51 -5.35 21.61
CA THR A 100 -5.64 -6.35 20.55
C THR A 100 -5.37 -5.72 19.18
N GLY A 101 -4.75 -6.50 18.30
CA GLY A 101 -4.46 -6.08 16.94
C GLY A 101 -4.42 -7.27 15.99
N ILE A 102 -4.43 -6.96 14.70
CA ILE A 102 -4.32 -7.93 13.63
C ILE A 102 -3.22 -7.45 12.69
N PHE A 103 -2.36 -8.37 12.28
CA PHE A 103 -1.41 -8.21 11.18
C PHE A 103 -1.83 -9.06 10.00
N GLU A 104 -1.99 -8.46 8.84
CA GLU A 104 -2.28 -9.19 7.60
C GLU A 104 -1.01 -9.22 6.75
N LEU A 105 -0.59 -10.43 6.38
CA LEU A 105 0.63 -10.73 5.66
C LEU A 105 0.28 -11.14 4.24
N THR A 106 0.95 -10.56 3.26
CA THR A 106 0.80 -10.91 1.84
C THR A 106 2.16 -11.20 1.21
N LEU A 107 2.24 -12.33 0.50
CA LEU A 107 3.43 -12.83 -0.20
C LEU A 107 3.13 -12.98 -1.71
N GLU A 108 3.33 -11.89 -2.46
CA GLU A 108 3.22 -11.91 -3.94
C GLU A 108 4.56 -11.57 -4.61
N ASN A 109 5.01 -10.32 -4.50
CA ASN A 109 6.26 -9.80 -5.07
C ASN A 109 7.27 -9.38 -3.99
N GLY A 110 7.10 -9.90 -2.79
CA GLY A 110 7.76 -9.47 -1.55
C GLY A 110 6.82 -9.71 -0.38
N VAL A 111 7.23 -9.31 0.82
CA VAL A 111 6.40 -9.40 2.02
C VAL A 111 5.78 -8.05 2.29
N GLN A 112 4.45 -8.00 2.25
CA GLN A 112 3.67 -6.85 2.68
C GLN A 112 2.99 -7.19 4.00
N ILE A 113 2.97 -6.21 4.91
CA ILE A 113 2.33 -6.34 6.22
C ILE A 113 1.44 -5.13 6.46
N SER A 114 0.15 -5.36 6.70
CA SER A 114 -0.79 -4.35 7.20
C SER A 114 -1.00 -4.55 8.70
N ARG A 115 -1.52 -3.53 9.39
CA ARG A 115 -1.93 -3.64 10.79
C ARG A 115 -3.27 -2.94 11.02
N SER A 116 -4.13 -3.55 11.83
CA SER A 116 -5.35 -2.91 12.34
C SER A 116 -5.45 -3.12 13.84
N GLY A 117 -5.64 -2.02 14.60
CA GLY A 117 -5.96 -2.11 16.02
C GLY A 117 -7.44 -2.44 16.20
N THR A 118 -7.75 -3.43 17.02
CA THR A 118 -9.14 -3.86 17.29
C THR A 118 -9.62 -3.48 18.69
N SER A 119 -8.72 -3.03 19.57
CA SER A 119 -9.04 -2.43 20.88
C SER A 119 -9.07 -0.91 20.84
N PHE A 120 -9.77 -0.30 21.80
CA PHE A 120 -9.86 1.17 21.96
C PHE A 120 -8.47 1.81 22.20
N TYR A 121 -7.60 1.11 22.93
CA TYR A 121 -6.22 1.52 23.16
C TYR A 121 -5.31 0.96 22.06
N LYS A 122 -4.59 1.84 21.34
CA LYS A 122 -3.68 1.46 20.23
C LYS A 122 -2.19 1.53 20.58
N TYR A 123 -1.85 1.85 21.83
CA TYR A 123 -0.47 2.08 22.27
C TYR A 123 0.42 0.83 22.11
N GLY A 124 1.57 1.00 21.47
CA GLY A 124 2.58 -0.05 21.25
C GLY A 124 2.32 -1.00 20.09
N LEU A 125 1.19 -0.92 19.40
CA LEU A 125 0.95 -1.70 18.18
C LEU A 125 1.84 -1.22 17.02
N GLN A 126 2.11 0.09 16.96
CA GLN A 126 3.09 0.66 16.01
C GLN A 126 4.52 0.18 16.32
N ASP A 127 4.95 0.23 17.59
CA ASP A 127 6.28 -0.25 17.96
C ASP A 127 6.46 -1.75 17.66
N LEU A 128 5.39 -2.55 17.84
CA LEU A 128 5.38 -3.96 17.47
C LEU A 128 5.49 -4.13 15.95
N TYR A 129 4.75 -3.34 15.18
CA TYR A 129 4.85 -3.34 13.71
C TYR A 129 6.27 -3.01 13.25
N ASP A 130 6.89 -1.96 13.78
CA ASP A 130 8.24 -1.54 13.40
C ASP A 130 9.27 -2.62 13.74
N ALA A 131 9.08 -3.31 14.88
CA ALA A 131 9.92 -4.44 15.26
C ALA A 131 9.76 -5.65 14.33
N ILE A 132 8.51 -6.03 14.01
CA ILE A 132 8.21 -7.13 13.08
C ILE A 132 8.81 -6.81 11.70
N PHE A 133 8.60 -5.60 11.20
CA PHE A 133 9.14 -5.17 9.92
C PHE A 133 10.68 -5.21 9.91
N SER A 134 11.32 -4.72 10.98
CA SER A 134 12.77 -4.77 11.15
C SER A 134 13.31 -6.21 11.15
N ASP A 135 12.65 -7.14 11.85
CA ASP A 135 13.11 -8.53 11.89
C ASP A 135 12.84 -9.28 10.58
N LEU A 136 11.71 -9.02 9.92
CA LEU A 136 11.41 -9.57 8.60
C LEU A 136 12.43 -9.11 7.56
N SER A 137 12.88 -7.85 7.63
CA SER A 137 13.89 -7.30 6.72
C SER A 137 15.24 -8.03 6.75
N LYS A 138 15.49 -8.84 7.79
CA LYS A 138 16.72 -9.64 7.97
C LYS A 138 16.65 -11.02 7.29
N LEU A 139 15.50 -11.41 6.75
CA LEU A 139 15.33 -12.71 6.10
C LEU A 139 16.20 -12.78 4.82
N PRO A 140 17.02 -13.83 4.61
CA PRO A 140 18.01 -13.85 3.53
C PRO A 140 17.41 -13.88 2.11
N TRP A 141 16.28 -14.55 1.95
CA TRP A 141 15.55 -14.67 0.68
C TRP A 141 14.57 -13.54 0.45
N LEU A 142 14.24 -12.81 1.53
CA LEU A 142 13.63 -11.52 1.40
C LEU A 142 14.78 -10.65 0.93
N GLU A 143 15.00 -10.64 -0.39
CA GLU A 143 15.68 -9.51 -0.97
C GLU A 143 14.98 -8.30 -0.35
N SER A 144 15.67 -7.60 0.57
CA SER A 144 15.32 -6.22 0.87
C SER A 144 15.01 -5.67 -0.50
N PRO A 145 13.79 -5.17 -0.80
CA PRO A 145 13.58 -4.55 -2.09
C PRO A 145 14.77 -3.61 -2.17
N LYS A 146 15.76 -3.92 -3.03
CA LYS A 146 16.96 -3.08 -3.19
C LYS A 146 16.29 -1.77 -3.37
N LYS A 147 16.40 -0.84 -2.40
CA LYS A 147 15.61 0.40 -2.38
C LYS A 147 15.59 0.77 -3.83
N LYS A 148 14.47 0.56 -4.52
CA LYS A 148 14.39 1.08 -5.85
C LYS A 148 14.29 2.51 -5.41
N LYS A 149 15.43 3.20 -5.41
CA LYS A 149 15.43 4.62 -5.64
C LYS A 149 14.79 4.69 -7.02
N ASN A 150 13.47 4.56 -7.04
CA ASN A 150 12.66 5.31 -7.95
C ASN A 150 13.27 6.69 -7.84
N THR A 151 13.71 7.20 -8.97
CA THR A 151 14.18 8.57 -8.96
C THR A 151 12.99 9.42 -8.50
N PRO A 152 13.21 10.56 -7.82
CA PRO A 152 12.11 11.43 -7.41
C PRO A 152 11.08 11.67 -8.53
N GLU A 153 11.52 11.70 -9.78
CA GLU A 153 10.68 11.77 -10.97
C GLU A 153 9.72 10.57 -11.14
N ALA A 154 10.19 9.34 -10.92
CA ALA A 154 9.35 8.14 -11.04
C ALA A 154 8.29 8.06 -9.93
N ASP A 155 8.62 8.50 -8.72
CA ASP A 155 7.67 8.57 -7.60
C ASP A 155 6.62 9.66 -7.84
N ILE A 156 7.04 10.85 -8.31
CA ILE A 156 6.13 11.93 -8.69
C ILE A 156 5.20 11.48 -9.83
N VAL A 157 5.69 10.76 -10.84
CA VAL A 157 4.85 10.23 -11.93
C VAL A 157 3.82 9.22 -11.41
N SER A 158 4.19 8.41 -10.43
CA SER A 158 3.27 7.44 -9.81
C SER A 158 2.20 8.16 -8.98
N LEU A 159 2.59 9.19 -8.23
CA LEU A 159 1.70 10.05 -7.46
C LEU A 159 0.75 10.84 -8.36
N GLU A 160 1.23 11.40 -9.47
CA GLU A 160 0.41 12.08 -10.48
C GLU A 160 -0.67 11.14 -11.04
N LYS A 161 -0.29 9.91 -11.42
CA LYS A 161 -1.26 8.92 -11.93
C LYS A 161 -2.33 8.58 -10.90
N LEU A 162 -1.96 8.49 -9.63
CA LEU A 162 -2.88 8.26 -8.53
C LEU A 162 -3.83 9.43 -8.35
N ILE A 163 -3.30 10.66 -8.25
CA ILE A 163 -4.09 11.90 -8.07
C ILE A 163 -5.06 12.10 -9.24
N LYS A 164 -4.62 11.92 -10.49
CA LYS A 164 -5.49 12.03 -11.67
C LYS A 164 -6.63 11.01 -11.70
N ARG A 165 -6.50 9.90 -10.97
CA ARG A 165 -7.54 8.87 -10.82
C ARG A 165 -8.40 9.05 -9.57
N PHE A 166 -8.07 10.00 -8.70
CA PHE A 166 -8.76 10.22 -7.42
C PHE A 166 -10.27 10.42 -7.63
N HIS A 167 -10.66 11.32 -8.55
CA HIS A 167 -12.08 11.60 -8.79
C HIS A 167 -12.85 10.38 -9.30
N ILE A 168 -12.21 9.49 -10.06
CA ILE A 168 -12.83 8.24 -10.52
C ILE A 168 -13.13 7.34 -9.32
N VAL A 169 -12.18 7.18 -8.40
CA VAL A 169 -12.36 6.40 -7.18
C VAL A 169 -13.47 7.01 -6.32
N ALA A 170 -13.44 8.32 -6.09
CA ALA A 170 -14.46 9.04 -5.33
C ALA A 170 -15.87 8.83 -5.92
N ARG A 171 -16.03 8.88 -7.25
CA ARG A 171 -17.31 8.61 -7.92
C ARG A 171 -17.79 7.17 -7.77
N ILE A 172 -16.88 6.20 -7.84
CA ILE A 172 -17.22 4.78 -7.64
C ILE A 172 -17.69 4.56 -6.20
N LEU A 173 -16.98 5.14 -5.22
CA LEU A 173 -17.36 5.06 -3.81
C LEU A 173 -18.70 5.74 -3.54
N LYS A 174 -19.00 6.85 -4.22
CA LYS A 174 -20.32 7.51 -4.11
C LYS A 174 -21.47 6.64 -4.65
N ASN A 175 -21.22 5.83 -5.69
CA ASN A 175 -22.24 5.02 -6.38
C ASN A 175 -22.18 3.55 -5.96
N ARG A 176 -22.55 3.26 -4.71
CA ARG A 176 -22.51 1.87 -4.19
C ARG A 176 -23.73 1.05 -4.62
N TYR A 177 -23.53 -0.26 -4.70
CA TYR A 177 -24.63 -1.21 -4.88
C TYR A 177 -25.64 -1.08 -3.73
N ASN A 178 -26.93 -0.99 -4.08
CA ASN A 178 -28.06 -1.01 -3.15
C ASN A 178 -27.98 0.09 -2.07
N ASP A 179 -27.61 1.31 -2.48
CA ASP A 179 -27.60 2.52 -1.65
C ASP A 179 -26.88 2.37 -0.30
N ARG A 180 -25.84 1.54 -0.27
CA ARG A 180 -25.03 1.32 0.92
C ARG A 180 -24.30 2.61 1.32
N GLU A 181 -24.15 2.79 2.63
CA GLU A 181 -23.35 3.87 3.20
C GLU A 181 -21.93 3.88 2.64
N THR A 182 -21.36 5.07 2.49
CA THR A 182 -20.05 5.30 1.88
C THR A 182 -19.35 6.48 2.51
N ILE A 183 -18.07 6.66 2.18
CA ILE A 183 -17.36 7.91 2.49
C ILE A 183 -17.92 9.02 1.59
N VAL A 184 -18.46 10.06 2.22
CA VAL A 184 -18.85 11.29 1.53
C VAL A 184 -17.67 12.24 1.63
N ILE A 185 -17.24 12.81 0.50
CA ILE A 185 -16.16 13.80 0.48
C ILE A 185 -16.80 15.18 0.53
N GLU A 186 -16.89 15.75 1.72
CA GLU A 186 -17.46 17.08 1.97
C GLU A 186 -16.38 18.14 2.20
N ASP A 187 -15.27 17.74 2.82
CA ASP A 187 -14.16 18.66 3.12
C ASP A 187 -12.75 18.09 2.84
N GLU A 188 -11.73 18.83 3.28
CA GLU A 188 -10.32 18.50 3.07
C GLU A 188 -9.91 17.22 3.80
N TYR A 189 -10.48 16.97 4.99
CA TYR A 189 -10.16 15.80 5.79
C TYR A 189 -10.73 14.52 5.15
N ASP A 190 -11.94 14.58 4.59
CA ASP A 190 -12.50 13.42 3.87
C ASP A 190 -11.67 13.09 2.61
N ALA A 191 -11.19 14.14 1.91
CA ALA A 191 -10.33 13.97 0.76
C ALA A 191 -8.96 13.38 1.17
N GLN A 192 -8.42 13.81 2.30
CA GLN A 192 -7.21 13.28 2.91
C GLN A 192 -7.37 11.79 3.27
N ASP A 193 -8.48 11.38 3.87
CA ASP A 193 -8.72 9.98 4.24
C ASP A 193 -8.68 9.04 3.03
N LEU A 194 -9.38 9.42 1.95
CA LEU A 194 -9.34 8.65 0.71
C LEU A 194 -7.94 8.68 0.08
N LEU A 195 -7.28 9.83 0.06
CA LEU A 195 -5.95 9.97 -0.52
C LEU A 195 -4.93 9.11 0.24
N HIS A 196 -4.98 9.11 1.57
CA HIS A 196 -4.11 8.31 2.43
C HIS A 196 -4.24 6.82 2.09
N ALA A 197 -5.46 6.31 1.96
CA ALA A 197 -5.71 4.93 1.58
C ALA A 197 -5.08 4.61 0.21
N LEU A 198 -5.21 5.51 -0.77
CA LEU A 198 -4.60 5.34 -2.09
C LEU A 198 -3.07 5.42 -2.04
N LEU A 199 -2.50 6.38 -1.32
CA LEU A 199 -1.04 6.55 -1.19
C LEU A 199 -0.39 5.28 -0.64
N ARG A 200 -1.03 4.66 0.36
CA ARG A 200 -0.57 3.41 0.98
C ARG A 200 -0.58 2.19 0.05
N THR A 201 -1.20 2.29 -1.12
CA THR A 201 -1.11 1.23 -2.15
C THR A 201 0.21 1.27 -2.92
N ILE A 202 0.92 2.40 -2.90
CA ILE A 202 2.17 2.62 -3.67
C ILE A 202 3.36 2.86 -2.73
N PHE A 203 3.15 3.64 -1.65
CA PHE A 203 4.20 4.09 -0.74
C PHE A 203 4.12 3.38 0.60
N ASN A 204 5.27 2.92 1.10
CA ASN A 204 5.34 2.12 2.32
C ASN A 204 5.34 2.96 3.61
N ASP A 205 5.95 4.15 3.60
CA ASP A 205 6.04 5.08 4.74
C ASP A 205 5.33 6.40 4.37
N VAL A 206 4.01 6.42 4.57
CA VAL A 206 3.17 7.61 4.46
C VAL A 206 2.88 8.09 5.87
N ARG A 207 3.41 9.26 6.22
CA ARG A 207 3.22 9.85 7.55
C ARG A 207 2.13 10.92 7.43
N PRO A 208 0.92 10.67 7.95
CA PRO A 208 -0.03 11.74 8.07
C PRO A 208 0.53 12.75 9.07
N GLU A 209 0.22 14.02 8.84
CA GLU A 209 0.05 14.93 9.96
C GLU A 209 1.35 15.30 10.74
N GLU A 210 2.51 15.31 10.05
CA GLU A 210 3.83 15.59 10.64
C GLU A 210 4.03 17.09 10.94
N TYR A 211 4.57 17.41 12.12
CA TYR A 211 4.81 18.79 12.53
C TYR A 211 6.04 19.37 11.83
N THR A 212 5.89 20.53 11.19
CA THR A 212 7.05 21.27 10.67
C THR A 212 7.75 22.06 11.80
N PRO A 213 9.06 22.34 11.68
CA PRO A 213 9.69 23.40 12.47
C PRO A 213 8.86 24.69 12.35
N SER A 214 8.77 25.46 13.44
CA SER A 214 7.93 26.67 13.45
C SER A 214 8.43 27.71 12.45
N TYR A 215 7.58 28.07 11.49
CA TYR A 215 7.82 29.19 10.59
C TYR A 215 6.93 30.37 11.00
N ALA A 216 7.53 31.53 11.27
CA ALA A 216 6.83 32.75 11.68
C ALA A 216 5.86 32.58 12.87
N GLY A 217 6.17 31.70 13.83
CA GLY A 217 5.39 31.50 15.05
C GLY A 217 4.16 30.59 14.91
N SER A 218 3.89 30.04 13.72
CA SER A 218 2.87 28.98 13.54
C SER A 218 3.55 27.66 13.19
N ALA A 219 3.35 26.62 14.01
CA ALA A 219 3.60 25.25 13.59
C ALA A 219 2.46 24.85 12.65
N SER A 220 2.75 24.72 11.35
CA SER A 220 1.80 24.12 10.41
C SER A 220 2.05 22.63 10.31
N ARG A 221 1.00 21.90 9.99
CA ARG A 221 1.02 20.45 9.87
C ARG A 221 1.05 20.09 8.40
N ILE A 222 1.95 19.20 8.01
CA ILE A 222 1.92 18.62 6.66
C ILE A 222 0.77 17.62 6.62
N ASP A 223 -0.05 17.65 5.57
CA ASP A 223 -1.10 16.63 5.42
C ASP A 223 -0.47 15.24 5.30
N PHE A 224 0.49 15.06 4.38
CA PHE A 224 1.27 13.83 4.29
C PHE A 224 2.74 14.08 3.98
N LEU A 225 3.63 13.33 4.65
CA LEU A 225 5.03 13.21 4.28
C LEU A 225 5.34 11.78 3.81
N LEU A 226 5.79 11.66 2.56
CA LEU A 226 6.41 10.47 1.99
C LEU A 226 7.91 10.55 2.30
N LYS A 227 8.28 10.14 3.53
CA LYS A 227 9.59 10.48 4.10
C LYS A 227 10.77 9.88 3.33
N PRO A 228 10.75 8.59 2.92
CA PRO A 228 11.84 8.03 2.11
C PRO A 228 12.02 8.73 0.76
N GLU A 229 10.93 9.22 0.17
CA GLU A 229 10.87 9.88 -1.13
C GLU A 229 11.12 11.39 -1.05
N LYS A 230 11.10 11.97 0.18
CA LYS A 230 11.22 13.41 0.45
C LYS A 230 10.16 14.25 -0.29
N ILE A 231 8.95 13.70 -0.37
CA ILE A 231 7.79 14.35 -0.99
C ILE A 231 6.79 14.72 0.11
N ALA A 232 6.49 16.01 0.26
CA ALA A 232 5.31 16.46 0.99
C ALA A 232 4.10 16.48 0.05
N VAL A 233 2.94 16.08 0.54
CA VAL A 233 1.67 16.21 -0.17
C VAL A 233 0.76 17.12 0.63
N GLU A 234 0.26 18.17 -0.01
CA GLU A 234 -0.69 19.14 0.54
C GLU A 234 -2.03 18.96 -0.18
N VAL A 235 -3.13 18.86 0.55
CA VAL A 235 -4.47 18.61 0.02
C VAL A 235 -5.34 19.84 0.25
N LYS A 236 -6.03 20.29 -0.80
CA LYS A 236 -7.09 21.30 -0.71
C LYS A 236 -8.36 20.79 -1.36
N ILE A 237 -9.51 21.25 -0.88
CA ILE A 237 -10.79 21.03 -1.54
C ILE A 237 -11.41 22.38 -1.87
N THR A 238 -11.87 22.52 -3.11
CA THR A 238 -12.61 23.73 -3.47
C THR A 238 -14.00 23.71 -2.87
N ARG A 239 -14.54 24.90 -2.63
CA ARG A 239 -15.91 25.10 -2.19
C ARG A 239 -16.33 26.51 -2.53
N LYS A 240 -17.60 26.84 -2.29
CA LYS A 240 -18.15 28.17 -2.58
C LYS A 240 -17.28 29.34 -2.07
N SER A 241 -16.62 29.18 -0.91
CA SER A 241 -15.74 30.16 -0.26
C SER A 241 -14.24 30.02 -0.60
N LEU A 242 -13.81 28.93 -1.24
CA LEU A 242 -12.42 28.60 -1.51
C LEU A 242 -12.28 28.21 -2.99
N ARG A 243 -11.94 29.21 -3.83
CA ARG A 243 -11.86 29.12 -5.30
C ARG A 243 -10.48 29.60 -5.79
N ASP A 244 -10.35 29.93 -7.08
CA ASP A 244 -9.11 30.27 -7.78
C ASP A 244 -8.14 31.12 -6.93
N LYS A 245 -8.59 32.31 -6.50
CA LYS A 245 -7.75 33.26 -5.75
C LYS A 245 -7.36 32.71 -4.38
N GLN A 246 -8.33 32.21 -3.62
CA GLN A 246 -8.10 31.75 -2.25
C GLN A 246 -7.23 30.48 -2.23
N ILE A 247 -7.42 29.57 -3.18
CA ILE A 247 -6.57 28.39 -3.35
C ILE A 247 -5.14 28.83 -3.66
N GLY A 248 -4.96 29.73 -4.63
CA GLY A 248 -3.62 30.23 -4.97
C GLY A 248 -2.92 30.90 -3.79
N GLU A 249 -3.63 31.76 -3.05
CA GLU A 249 -3.09 32.43 -1.84
C GLU A 249 -2.67 31.42 -0.76
N GLN A 250 -3.48 30.40 -0.49
CA GLN A 250 -3.13 29.36 0.48
C GLN A 250 -1.94 28.52 0.02
N LEU A 251 -1.94 28.06 -1.23
CA LEU A 251 -0.84 27.26 -1.77
C LEU A 251 0.50 28.04 -1.77
N ILE A 252 0.49 29.35 -2.04
CA ILE A 252 1.70 30.18 -1.93
C ILE A 252 2.24 30.20 -0.50
N VAL A 253 1.35 30.32 0.49
CA VAL A 253 1.73 30.27 1.91
C VAL A 253 2.32 28.91 2.26
N ASP A 254 1.70 27.83 1.79
CA ASP A 254 2.14 26.45 2.04
C ASP A 254 3.49 26.18 1.37
N ILE A 255 3.67 26.55 0.09
CA ILE A 255 4.96 26.47 -0.63
C ILE A 255 6.07 27.18 0.18
N LYS A 256 5.82 28.41 0.62
CA LYS A 256 6.82 29.20 1.36
C LYS A 256 7.17 28.57 2.71
N ARG A 257 6.20 27.97 3.40
CA ARG A 257 6.45 27.23 4.65
C ARG A 257 7.35 26.01 4.39
N TYR A 258 7.03 25.23 3.37
CA TYR A 258 7.75 23.99 3.06
C TYR A 258 9.17 24.20 2.53
N GLN A 259 9.49 25.36 1.95
CA GLN A 259 10.89 25.71 1.59
C GLN A 259 11.86 25.59 2.78
N SER A 260 11.37 25.82 4.00
CA SER A 260 12.17 25.75 5.22
C SER A 260 12.29 24.35 5.83
N HIS A 261 11.60 23.35 5.28
CA HIS A 261 11.54 22.01 5.85
C HIS A 261 12.75 21.15 5.42
N PRO A 262 13.62 20.70 6.34
CA PRO A 262 14.90 20.07 6.00
C PRO A 262 14.76 18.70 5.33
N GLU A 263 13.63 18.01 5.51
CA GLU A 263 13.35 16.69 4.94
C GLU A 263 12.39 16.73 3.73
N CYS A 264 12.12 17.92 3.16
CA CYS A 264 11.22 18.10 2.02
C CYS A 264 11.98 18.69 0.82
N GLU A 265 12.13 17.91 -0.26
CA GLU A 265 12.74 18.38 -1.51
C GLU A 265 11.67 18.63 -2.59
N ASN A 266 10.54 17.94 -2.49
CA ASN A 266 9.43 18.04 -3.43
C ASN A 266 8.11 18.29 -2.68
N LEU A 267 7.27 19.16 -3.21
CA LEU A 267 5.92 19.40 -2.74
C LEU A 267 4.93 19.09 -3.86
N VAL A 268 3.94 18.27 -3.56
CA VAL A 268 2.82 18.00 -4.44
C VAL A 268 1.56 18.57 -3.82
N CYS A 269 1.00 19.61 -4.45
CA CYS A 269 -0.27 20.19 -4.07
C CYS A 269 -1.39 19.51 -4.86
N PHE A 270 -2.28 18.81 -4.16
CA PHE A 270 -3.47 18.21 -4.73
C PHE A 270 -4.69 19.05 -4.36
N VAL A 271 -5.33 19.66 -5.37
CA VAL A 271 -6.58 20.40 -5.21
C VAL A 271 -7.72 19.58 -5.80
N TYR A 272 -8.65 19.16 -4.95
CA TYR A 272 -9.85 18.45 -5.39
C TYR A 272 -10.98 19.47 -5.69
N ASP A 273 -11.39 19.55 -6.95
CA ASP A 273 -12.42 20.46 -7.46
C ASP A 273 -13.61 19.72 -8.08
N PRO A 274 -14.36 18.92 -7.29
CA PRO A 274 -15.43 18.08 -7.82
C PRO A 274 -16.58 18.87 -8.48
N GLU A 275 -16.71 20.16 -8.15
CA GLU A 275 -17.79 21.03 -8.63
C GLU A 275 -17.33 22.08 -9.68
N ASN A 276 -16.05 22.06 -10.07
CA ASN A 276 -15.44 22.99 -11.03
C ASN A 276 -15.57 24.47 -10.60
N TRP A 277 -15.25 24.75 -9.34
CA TRP A 277 -15.18 26.11 -8.79
C TRP A 277 -14.02 26.94 -9.37
N ILE A 278 -12.95 26.29 -9.80
CA ILE A 278 -11.79 26.91 -10.44
C ILE A 278 -12.06 27.04 -11.94
N LYS A 279 -11.96 28.27 -12.46
CA LYS A 279 -12.34 28.57 -13.85
C LYS A 279 -11.30 28.14 -14.87
N ASN A 280 -10.03 28.34 -14.55
CA ASN A 280 -8.91 27.97 -15.41
C ASN A 280 -7.86 27.19 -14.61
N PRO A 281 -8.17 25.94 -14.26
CA PRO A 281 -7.31 25.12 -13.42
C PRO A 281 -5.92 24.92 -14.05
N THR A 282 -5.83 24.71 -15.37
CA THR A 282 -4.54 24.57 -16.06
C THR A 282 -3.65 25.82 -15.92
N ALA A 283 -4.21 27.02 -15.95
CA ALA A 283 -3.42 28.24 -15.70
C ALA A 283 -2.89 28.28 -14.26
N LEU A 284 -3.75 28.00 -13.28
CA LEU A 284 -3.36 28.00 -11.86
C LEU A 284 -2.31 26.93 -11.54
N GLU A 285 -2.42 25.74 -12.15
CA GLU A 285 -1.39 24.69 -12.05
C GLU A 285 -0.03 25.18 -12.57
N ASN A 286 -0.02 25.79 -13.76
CA ASN A 286 1.19 26.28 -14.42
C ASN A 286 1.83 27.45 -13.67
N ASP A 287 1.02 28.35 -13.09
CA ASP A 287 1.51 29.52 -12.35
C ASP A 287 2.23 29.13 -11.05
N LEU A 288 1.82 28.02 -10.42
CA LEU A 288 2.35 27.58 -9.12
C LEU A 288 3.36 26.42 -9.25
N THR A 289 3.28 25.62 -10.31
CA THR A 289 4.22 24.52 -10.58
C THR A 289 5.59 25.07 -10.98
N GLY A 290 6.66 24.56 -10.36
CA GLY A 290 8.02 24.96 -10.71
C GLY A 290 8.98 24.87 -9.54
N LYS A 291 10.18 25.44 -9.72
CA LYS A 291 11.16 25.56 -8.63
C LYS A 291 10.88 26.83 -7.84
N HIS A 292 10.68 26.65 -6.53
CA HIS A 292 10.56 27.72 -5.56
C HIS A 292 11.75 27.60 -4.59
N GLY A 293 12.86 28.26 -4.88
CA GLY A 293 14.08 28.11 -4.09
C GLY A 293 14.67 26.70 -4.20
N ASN A 294 14.80 26.02 -3.06
CA ASN A 294 15.24 24.62 -2.94
C ASN A 294 14.11 23.59 -3.13
N LEU A 295 12.85 24.03 -3.19
CA LEU A 295 11.68 23.15 -3.27
C LEU A 295 11.17 23.02 -4.70
N SER A 296 10.98 21.79 -5.17
CA SER A 296 10.32 21.50 -6.44
C SER A 296 8.82 21.30 -6.22
N VAL A 297 7.97 22.12 -6.83
CA VAL A 297 6.52 22.12 -6.62
C VAL A 297 5.80 21.59 -7.86
N LYS A 298 4.83 20.70 -7.64
CA LYS A 298 3.86 20.23 -8.63
C LYS A 298 2.45 20.46 -8.10
N VAL A 299 1.62 21.14 -8.88
CA VAL A 299 0.21 21.36 -8.54
C VAL A 299 -0.66 20.53 -9.47
N PHE A 300 -1.62 19.81 -8.89
CA PHE A 300 -2.62 19.03 -9.60
C PHE A 300 -4.00 19.43 -9.11
N ILE A 301 -4.84 19.92 -10.01
CA ILE A 301 -6.24 20.24 -9.79
C ILE A 301 -7.05 19.16 -10.48
N VAL A 302 -7.92 18.45 -9.76
CA VAL A 302 -8.68 17.32 -10.32
C VAL A 302 -10.14 17.39 -9.84
N PRO A 303 -11.13 17.09 -10.69
CA PRO A 303 -11.04 16.77 -12.11
C PRO A 303 -10.93 18.01 -13.01
N HIS A 304 -10.12 17.94 -14.07
CA HIS A 304 -10.32 18.69 -15.33
C HIS A 304 -9.49 18.08 -16.46
#